data_AF-A0A7L4EDT4-F1
#
_entry.id   AF-A0A7L4EDT4-F1
#
_cell.length_a   1.000
_cell.length_b   1.000
_cell.length_c   1.000
_cell.angle_alpha   90.00
_cell.angle_beta   90.00
_cell.angle_gamma   90.00
#
_symmetry.space_group_name_H-M   'P 1'
#
loop_
_entity.id
_entity.type
_entity.pdbx_description
1 polymer ?
#
loop_
_entity_poly.entity_id
_entity_poly.type
_entity_poly.pdbx_seq_one_letter_code
_entity_poly.pdbx_strand_id
1 'polypeptide(L)'
;TLASEGNYGESGVEAFVQSSREAGGLCIAQSIKIPREPKPGEFAKVIGRLMETSTARGVVLFANEDDIRRVLQAATLANLSGHFSWVGSDSWGAKMAPVQGLEEAADGAITILPKRASVPGFDEYFTSRSLENNRRNLWFHEFWEDDFNCRL
;
A
#
# COMPACT_ATOMS: atom_id res chain seq x y z
N THR A 1 14.89 -1.51 -0.05
CA THR A 1 13.73 -0.66 0.26
C THR A 1 13.16 -0.12 -1.02
N LEU A 2 11.86 0.12 -1.06
CA LEU A 2 11.14 0.71 -2.20
C LEU A 2 10.27 1.86 -1.66
N ALA A 3 10.35 3.03 -2.30
CA ALA A 3 9.60 4.21 -1.89
C ALA A 3 8.83 4.81 -3.07
N SER A 4 7.58 5.24 -2.85
CA SER A 4 6.94 6.19 -3.76
C SER A 4 7.60 7.56 -3.61
N GLU A 5 7.85 8.24 -4.74
CA GLU A 5 8.35 9.61 -4.73
C GLU A 5 7.33 10.55 -4.07
N GLY A 6 7.82 11.38 -3.15
CA GLY A 6 7.02 12.26 -2.30
C GLY A 6 7.34 12.09 -0.83
N ASN A 7 6.86 13.03 -0.01
CA ASN A 7 7.24 13.11 1.42
C ASN A 7 7.00 11.80 2.19
N TYR A 8 5.89 11.11 1.95
CA TYR A 8 5.58 9.88 2.68
C TYR A 8 6.64 8.78 2.44
N GLY A 9 6.89 8.46 1.17
CA GLY A 9 7.81 7.37 0.83
C GLY A 9 9.27 7.70 1.11
N GLU A 10 9.69 8.92 0.77
CA GLU A 10 11.08 9.34 0.95
C GLU A 10 11.47 9.51 2.41
N SER A 11 10.67 10.25 3.20
CA SER A 11 10.95 10.43 4.62
C SER A 11 10.81 9.12 5.38
N GLY A 12 9.87 8.24 4.99
CA GLY A 12 9.72 6.91 5.58
C GLY A 12 10.95 6.03 5.38
N VAL A 13 11.48 5.96 4.15
CA VAL A 13 12.72 5.21 3.88
C VAL A 13 13.94 5.85 4.54
N GLU A 14 14.05 7.18 4.54
CA GLU A 14 15.16 7.87 5.21
C GLU A 14 15.19 7.55 6.71
N ALA A 15 14.05 7.67 7.39
CA ALA A 15 13.92 7.29 8.80
C ALA A 15 14.25 5.81 9.01
N PHE A 16 13.75 4.91 8.17
CA PHE A 16 14.05 3.48 8.26
C PHE A 16 15.54 3.17 8.08
N VAL A 17 16.21 3.82 7.11
CA VAL A 17 17.66 3.67 6.88
C VAL A 17 18.44 4.13 8.11
N GLN A 18 18.07 5.28 8.67
CA GLN A 18 18.74 5.82 9.85
C GLN A 18 18.56 4.90 11.06
N SER A 19 17.32 4.47 11.35
CA SER A 19 17.06 3.53 12.45
C SER A 19 17.74 2.18 12.25
N SER A 20 17.84 1.69 11.00
CA SER A 20 18.55 0.43 10.70
C SER A 20 20.05 0.53 11.01
N ARG A 21 20.65 1.70 10.77
CA ARG A 21 22.06 1.97 11.09
C ARG A 21 22.28 2.05 12.60
N GLU A 22 21.38 2.71 13.32
CA GLU A 22 21.46 2.90 14.77
C GLU A 22 21.23 1.59 15.53
N ALA A 23 20.21 0.80 15.14
CA ALA A 23 19.92 -0.48 15.77
C ALA A 23 21.03 -1.51 15.50
N GLY A 24 21.69 -1.43 14.35
CA GLY A 24 22.65 -2.41 13.88
C GLY A 24 22.00 -3.73 13.44
N GLY A 25 22.74 -4.56 12.71
CA GLY A 25 22.29 -5.90 12.31
C GLY A 25 21.43 -5.96 11.03
N LEU A 26 21.17 -4.84 10.38
CA LEU A 26 20.44 -4.77 9.10
C LEU A 26 21.30 -4.10 8.03
N CYS A 27 21.41 -4.74 6.86
CA CYS A 27 22.06 -4.16 5.68
C CYS A 27 21.01 -3.89 4.60
N ILE A 28 21.05 -2.68 4.02
CA ILE A 28 20.15 -2.29 2.93
C ILE A 28 20.89 -2.52 1.62
N ALA A 29 20.50 -3.56 0.89
CA ALA A 29 21.10 -3.90 -0.40
C ALA A 29 20.92 -2.81 -1.44
N GLN A 30 19.69 -2.28 -1.52
CA GLN A 30 19.33 -1.24 -2.48
C GLN A 30 18.13 -0.42 -1.98
N SER A 31 18.08 0.84 -2.40
CA SER A 31 16.95 1.73 -2.19
C SER A 31 16.47 2.24 -3.54
N ILE A 32 15.27 1.83 -3.94
CA ILE A 32 14.65 2.19 -5.22
C ILE A 32 13.52 3.19 -4.94
N LYS A 33 13.42 4.20 -5.81
CA LYS A 33 12.31 5.17 -5.81
C LYS A 33 11.43 4.93 -7.03
N ILE A 34 10.12 4.93 -6.81
CA ILE A 34 9.09 4.89 -7.85
C ILE A 34 8.72 6.34 -8.16
N PRO A 35 8.91 6.83 -9.40
CA PRO A 35 8.57 8.20 -9.76
C PRO A 35 7.09 8.49 -9.51
N ARG A 36 6.74 9.75 -9.19
CA ARG A 36 5.35 10.16 -8.91
C ARG A 36 4.42 9.92 -10.09
N GLU A 37 4.95 10.03 -11.30
CA GLU A 37 4.26 9.73 -12.56
C GLU A 37 5.03 8.63 -13.31
N PRO A 38 4.83 7.35 -12.93
CA PRO A 38 5.59 6.25 -13.50
C PRO A 38 5.17 6.02 -14.95
N LYS A 39 6.15 6.03 -15.86
CA LYS A 39 5.95 5.71 -17.28
C LYS A 39 5.63 4.20 -17.44
N PRO A 40 5.02 3.81 -18.58
CA PRO A 40 4.86 2.40 -18.91
C PRO A 40 6.19 1.65 -18.82
N GLY A 41 6.20 0.52 -18.12
CA GLY A 41 7.39 -0.32 -17.93
C GLY A 41 8.28 0.06 -16.73
N GLU A 42 8.03 1.16 -16.02
CA GLU A 42 8.83 1.51 -14.84
C GLU A 42 8.77 0.45 -13.74
N PHE A 43 7.60 -0.13 -13.48
CA PHE A 43 7.46 -1.20 -12.49
C PHE A 43 8.21 -2.48 -12.88
N ALA A 44 8.28 -2.80 -14.18
CA ALA A 44 9.09 -3.93 -14.66
C ALA A 44 10.59 -3.66 -14.41
N LYS A 45 11.06 -2.42 -14.60
CA LYS A 45 12.43 -2.03 -14.25
C LYS A 45 12.69 -2.12 -12.75
N VAL A 46 11.73 -1.72 -11.91
CA VAL A 46 11.82 -1.85 -10.45
C VAL A 46 12.04 -3.32 -10.07
N ILE A 47 11.24 -4.24 -10.61
CA ILE A 47 11.41 -5.68 -10.36
C ILE A 47 12.76 -6.18 -10.89
N GLY A 48 13.18 -5.75 -12.08
CA GLY A 48 14.50 -6.08 -12.64
C GLY A 48 15.64 -5.65 -11.71
N ARG A 49 15.58 -4.43 -11.16
CA ARG A 49 16.56 -3.92 -10.19
C ARG A 49 16.54 -4.70 -8.88
N LEU A 50 15.36 -5.08 -8.38
CA LEU A 50 15.27 -5.95 -7.21
C LEU A 50 16.00 -7.29 -7.44
N MET A 51 15.87 -7.86 -8.64
CA MET A 51 16.53 -9.10 -9.03
C MET A 51 18.04 -8.99 -9.25
N GLU A 52 18.60 -7.80 -9.46
CA GLU A 52 20.06 -7.59 -9.47
C GLU A 52 20.69 -8.03 -8.12
N THR A 53 19.90 -8.04 -7.04
CA THR A 53 20.30 -8.59 -5.74
C THR A 53 19.33 -9.68 -5.29
N SER A 54 19.24 -10.77 -6.07
CA SER A 54 18.34 -11.92 -5.83
C SER A 54 18.50 -12.62 -4.47
N THR A 55 19.61 -12.41 -3.76
CA THR A 55 19.79 -12.90 -2.39
C THR A 55 18.98 -12.10 -1.36
N ALA A 56 18.65 -10.84 -1.65
CA ALA A 56 17.84 -9.97 -0.81
C ALA A 56 16.35 -10.17 -1.11
N ARG A 57 15.74 -11.17 -0.45
CA ARG A 57 14.32 -11.50 -0.64
C ARG A 57 13.37 -10.55 0.09
N GLY A 58 13.80 -9.94 1.19
CA GLY A 58 13.00 -9.02 1.98
C GLY A 58 12.93 -7.63 1.36
N VAL A 59 11.71 -7.12 1.10
CA VAL A 59 11.49 -5.80 0.50
C VAL A 59 10.59 -4.97 1.39
N VAL A 60 11.16 -3.92 2.00
CA VAL A 60 10.40 -2.93 2.78
C VAL A 60 9.84 -1.86 1.84
N LEU A 61 8.52 -1.67 1.89
CA LEU A 61 7.72 -0.80 1.03
C LEU A 61 7.20 0.40 1.84
N PHE A 62 7.61 1.60 1.44
CA PHE A 62 6.99 2.87 1.84
C PHE A 62 6.37 3.51 0.60
N ALA A 63 5.26 2.94 0.16
CA ALA A 63 4.62 3.31 -1.10
C ALA A 63 3.12 3.52 -0.92
N ASN A 64 2.49 4.28 -1.82
CA ASN A 64 1.04 4.42 -1.81
C ASN A 64 0.35 3.12 -2.30
N GLU A 65 -0.96 3.07 -2.12
CA GLU A 65 -1.79 1.90 -2.44
C GLU A 65 -1.66 1.43 -3.90
N ASP A 66 -1.69 2.38 -4.85
CA ASP A 66 -1.60 2.11 -6.28
C ASP A 66 -0.23 1.57 -6.69
N ASP A 67 0.84 2.15 -6.15
CA ASP A 67 2.22 1.72 -6.42
C ASP A 67 2.46 0.32 -5.87
N ILE A 68 1.97 0.00 -4.66
CA ILE A 68 2.06 -1.36 -4.10
C ILE A 68 1.38 -2.35 -5.04
N ARG A 69 0.13 -2.06 -5.46
CA ARG A 69 -0.62 -2.92 -6.39
C ARG A 69 0.18 -3.16 -7.67
N ARG A 70 0.72 -2.11 -8.27
CA ARG A 70 1.48 -2.19 -9.54
C ARG A 70 2.80 -2.94 -9.39
N VAL A 71 3.46 -2.85 -8.23
CA VAL A 71 4.66 -3.65 -7.92
C VAL A 71 4.31 -5.13 -7.82
N LEU A 72 3.23 -5.49 -7.11
CA LEU A 72 2.76 -6.87 -7.01
C LEU A 72 2.35 -7.43 -8.38
N GLN A 73 1.67 -6.62 -9.22
CA GLN A 73 1.37 -6.97 -10.61
C GLN A 73 2.64 -7.26 -11.41
N ALA A 74 3.64 -6.37 -11.34
CA ALA A 74 4.89 -6.55 -12.06
C ALA A 74 5.66 -7.80 -11.59
N ALA A 75 5.66 -8.11 -10.29
CA ALA A 75 6.26 -9.33 -9.76
C ALA A 75 5.53 -10.59 -10.29
N THR A 76 4.19 -10.56 -10.33
CA THR A 76 3.37 -11.64 -10.90
C THR A 76 3.68 -11.86 -12.37
N LEU A 77 3.71 -10.79 -13.17
CA LEU A 77 4.03 -10.83 -14.60
C LEU A 77 5.45 -11.34 -14.89
N ALA A 78 6.39 -11.13 -13.95
CA ALA A 78 7.74 -11.65 -14.03
C ALA A 78 7.88 -13.12 -13.54
N ASN A 79 6.78 -13.78 -13.17
CA ASN A 79 6.77 -15.10 -12.53
C ASN A 79 7.62 -15.16 -11.25
N LEU A 80 7.59 -14.09 -10.45
CA LEU A 80 8.31 -13.97 -9.18
C LEU A 80 7.37 -14.01 -7.97
N SER A 81 6.14 -14.52 -8.14
CA SER A 81 5.23 -14.82 -7.03
C SER A 81 5.91 -15.73 -6.01
N GLY A 82 5.83 -15.39 -4.73
CA GLY A 82 6.50 -16.12 -3.63
C GLY A 82 8.04 -15.95 -3.55
N HIS A 83 8.68 -15.25 -4.49
CA HIS A 83 10.12 -14.99 -4.41
C HIS A 83 10.44 -13.95 -3.32
N PHE A 84 9.76 -12.80 -3.36
CA PHE A 84 9.96 -11.71 -2.42
C PHE A 84 9.08 -11.87 -1.16
N SER A 85 9.57 -11.35 -0.04
CA SER A 85 8.80 -11.19 1.19
C SER A 85 8.59 -9.70 1.44
N TRP A 86 7.33 -9.26 1.40
CA TRP A 86 6.99 -7.85 1.47
C TRP A 86 6.78 -7.40 2.92
N VAL A 87 7.34 -6.23 3.24
CA VAL A 87 7.06 -5.52 4.50
C VAL A 87 6.45 -4.17 4.16
N GLY A 88 5.13 -4.03 4.30
CA GLY A 88 4.38 -2.82 3.96
C GLY A 88 4.21 -1.86 5.13
N SER A 89 4.32 -0.56 4.84
CA SER A 89 3.93 0.51 5.77
C SER A 89 2.40 0.60 5.94
N ASP A 90 1.96 1.58 6.74
CA ASP A 90 0.55 1.81 7.09
C ASP A 90 -0.37 2.18 5.92
N SER A 91 0.19 2.61 4.79
CA SER A 91 -0.54 2.84 3.55
C SER A 91 -1.19 1.57 2.99
N TRP A 92 -0.55 0.41 3.19
CA TRP A 92 -1.12 -0.91 2.92
C TRP A 92 -2.04 -1.31 4.07
N GLY A 93 -1.49 -1.42 5.29
CA GLY A 93 -2.24 -1.83 6.47
C GLY A 93 -3.13 -3.06 6.22
N ALA A 94 -4.41 -2.95 6.58
CA ALA A 94 -5.40 -4.01 6.37
C ALA A 94 -6.27 -3.82 5.11
N LYS A 95 -5.81 -3.05 4.12
CA LYS A 95 -6.61 -2.78 2.92
C LYS A 95 -6.52 -3.92 1.91
N MET A 96 -7.65 -4.26 1.30
CA MET A 96 -7.72 -5.29 0.25
C MET A 96 -7.35 -4.79 -1.14
N ALA A 97 -7.49 -3.49 -1.42
CA ALA A 97 -7.28 -2.92 -2.75
C ALA A 97 -5.89 -3.22 -3.37
N PRO A 98 -4.76 -3.17 -2.62
CA PRO A 98 -3.46 -3.55 -3.18
C PRO A 98 -3.34 -5.01 -3.62
N VAL A 99 -4.07 -5.91 -2.96
CA VAL A 99 -3.86 -7.37 -3.07
C VAL A 99 -4.93 -8.09 -3.87
N GLN A 100 -6.07 -7.45 -4.14
CA GLN A 100 -7.19 -8.07 -4.83
C GLN A 100 -6.78 -8.60 -6.22
N GLY A 101 -6.85 -9.92 -6.41
CA GLY A 101 -6.41 -10.63 -7.62
C GLY A 101 -4.89 -10.83 -7.74
N LEU A 102 -4.13 -10.54 -6.68
CA LEU A 102 -2.67 -10.65 -6.58
C LEU A 102 -2.25 -11.37 -5.29
N GLU A 103 -3.14 -12.18 -4.74
CA GLU A 103 -3.01 -12.80 -3.43
C GLU A 103 -1.76 -13.67 -3.35
N GLU A 104 -1.45 -14.43 -4.41
CA GLU A 104 -0.26 -15.28 -4.48
C GLU A 104 1.05 -14.47 -4.44
N ALA A 105 1.07 -13.28 -5.05
CA ALA A 105 2.24 -12.40 -5.03
C ALA A 105 2.39 -11.69 -3.67
N ALA A 106 1.29 -11.46 -2.97
CA ALA A 106 1.26 -10.82 -1.65
C ALA A 106 1.34 -11.80 -0.47
N ASP A 107 1.34 -13.11 -0.74
CA ASP A 107 1.32 -14.12 0.31
C ASP A 107 2.51 -13.97 1.28
N GLY A 108 2.23 -14.12 2.57
CA GLY A 108 3.21 -13.92 3.64
C GLY A 108 3.67 -12.47 3.87
N ALA A 109 3.05 -11.48 3.23
CA ALA A 109 3.36 -10.08 3.48
C ALA A 109 3.07 -9.67 4.93
N ILE A 110 3.96 -8.85 5.50
CA ILE A 110 3.81 -8.26 6.82
C ILE A 110 3.51 -6.78 6.65
N THR A 111 2.40 -6.30 7.19
CA THR A 111 2.02 -4.88 7.08
C THR A 111 1.83 -4.26 8.45
N ILE A 112 2.15 -2.98 8.55
CA ILE A 112 1.91 -2.21 9.77
C ILE A 112 0.55 -1.53 9.67
N LEU A 113 -0.22 -1.49 10.75
CA LEU A 113 -1.43 -0.68 10.83
C LEU A 113 -1.46 0.01 12.20
N PRO A 114 -1.65 1.35 12.26
CA PRO A 114 -1.83 2.05 13.52
C PRO A 114 -3.02 1.48 14.30
N LYS A 115 -2.87 1.41 15.62
CA LYS A 115 -3.95 0.93 16.50
C LYS A 115 -5.18 1.81 16.32
N ARG A 116 -6.29 1.21 15.91
CA ARG A 116 -7.59 1.87 15.80
C ARG A 116 -8.35 1.77 17.13
N ALA A 117 -9.11 2.80 17.45
CA ALA A 117 -10.05 2.80 18.56
C ALA A 117 -11.45 3.11 18.00
N SER A 118 -12.44 2.36 18.45
CA SER A 118 -13.84 2.66 18.14
C SER A 118 -14.25 3.93 18.87
N VAL A 119 -14.96 4.81 18.17
CA VAL A 119 -15.54 6.02 18.76
C VAL A 119 -16.97 5.66 19.21
N PRO A 120 -17.27 5.62 20.52
CA PRO A 120 -18.61 5.29 20.99
C PRO A 120 -19.66 6.22 20.39
N GLY A 121 -20.77 5.67 19.88
CA GLY A 121 -21.84 6.45 19.26
C GLY A 121 -21.65 6.74 17.77
N PHE A 122 -20.45 6.52 17.21
CA PHE A 122 -20.20 6.80 15.79
C PHE A 122 -20.95 5.83 14.88
N ASP A 123 -20.96 4.54 15.23
CA ASP A 123 -21.62 3.52 14.42
C ASP A 123 -23.14 3.74 14.42
N GLU A 124 -23.73 4.04 15.58
CA GLU A 124 -25.16 4.39 15.68
C GLU A 124 -25.50 5.68 14.93
N TYR A 125 -24.63 6.71 15.01
CA TYR A 125 -24.80 7.95 14.26
C TYR A 125 -24.75 7.72 12.75
N PHE A 126 -23.73 6.99 12.27
CA PHE A 126 -23.46 6.79 10.86
C PHE A 126 -24.52 5.88 10.21
N THR A 127 -24.87 4.77 10.87
CA THR A 127 -25.88 3.82 10.37
C THR A 127 -27.32 4.34 10.45
N SER A 128 -27.60 5.34 11.30
CA SER A 128 -28.91 6.01 11.34
C SER A 128 -29.10 7.07 10.23
N ARG A 129 -28.08 7.35 9.41
CA ARG A 129 -28.20 8.30 8.30
C ARG A 129 -29.02 7.70 7.16
N SER A 130 -29.92 8.49 6.59
CA SER A 130 -30.70 8.17 5.39
C SER A 130 -30.72 9.38 4.45
N LEU A 131 -31.12 9.15 3.20
CA LEU A 131 -31.28 10.22 2.21
C LEU A 131 -32.26 11.31 2.66
N GLU A 132 -33.26 10.95 3.46
CA GLU A 132 -34.24 11.90 4.00
C GLU A 132 -33.64 12.80 5.08
N ASN A 133 -32.77 12.25 5.93
CA ASN A 133 -32.31 12.88 7.16
C ASN A 133 -30.87 13.45 7.08
N ASN A 134 -30.16 13.25 5.98
CA ASN A 134 -28.77 13.67 5.80
C ASN A 134 -28.58 14.72 4.68
N ARG A 135 -29.34 15.82 4.73
CA ARG A 135 -29.29 16.90 3.73
C ARG A 135 -28.05 17.78 3.80
N ARG A 136 -27.22 17.65 4.85
CA ARG A 136 -26.02 18.47 5.05
C ARG A 136 -24.86 18.03 4.17
N ASN A 137 -24.76 16.73 3.89
CA ASN A 137 -23.68 16.17 3.09
C ASN A 137 -24.14 16.08 1.63
N LEU A 138 -23.62 16.97 0.79
CA LEU A 138 -23.95 17.03 -0.64
C LEU A 138 -23.53 15.77 -1.40
N TRP A 139 -22.51 15.07 -0.93
CA TRP A 139 -22.01 13.83 -1.53
C TRP A 139 -22.72 12.57 -1.03
N PHE A 140 -23.67 12.70 -0.07
CA PHE A 140 -24.32 11.53 0.51
C PHE A 140 -25.21 10.78 -0.49
N HIS A 141 -25.77 11.51 -1.47
CA HIS A 141 -26.55 10.92 -2.55
C HIS A 141 -25.67 10.06 -3.47
N GLU A 142 -24.53 10.62 -3.93
CA GLU A 142 -23.56 9.93 -4.77
C GLU A 142 -22.98 8.70 -4.05
N PHE A 143 -22.63 8.86 -2.77
CA PHE A 143 -22.18 7.74 -1.93
C PHE A 143 -23.22 6.62 -1.84
N TRP A 144 -24.50 6.96 -1.65
CA TRP A 144 -25.56 5.97 -1.53
C TRP A 144 -25.78 5.19 -2.84
N GLU A 145 -25.77 5.88 -3.97
CA GLU A 145 -25.89 5.24 -5.29
C GLU A 145 -24.72 4.29 -5.58
N ASP A 146 -23.49 4.69 -5.23
CA ASP A 146 -22.28 3.88 -5.43
C ASP A 146 -22.24 2.65 -4.50
N ASP A 147 -22.50 2.83 -3.19
CA ASP A 147 -22.42 1.76 -2.19
C ASP A 147 -23.53 0.71 -2.35
N PHE A 148 -24.76 1.15 -2.68
CA PHE A 148 -25.90 0.25 -2.89
C PHE A 148 -26.10 -0.14 -4.36
N ASN A 149 -25.25 0.33 -5.28
CA ASN A 149 -25.31 0.09 -6.72
C ASN A 149 -26.72 0.35 -7.28
N CYS A 150 -27.29 1.50 -6.94
CA CYS A 150 -28.64 1.91 -7.33
C CYS A 150 -28.65 3.32 -7.95
N ARG A 151 -29.83 3.75 -8.43
CA ARG A 151 -30.09 5.13 -8.83
C ARG A 151 -31.28 5.66 -8.08
N LEU A 152 -31.14 6.89 -7.59
CA LEU A 152 -32.15 7.60 -6.81
C LEU A 152 -33.02 8.54 -7.66
#